data_AF-A0A7G5LPB0-F1
#
_entry.id   AF-A0A7G5LPB0-F1
#
_cell.length_a   1.000
_cell.length_b   1.000
_cell.length_c   1.000
_cell.angle_alpha   90.00
_cell.angle_beta   90.00
_cell.angle_gamma   90.00
#
_symmetry.space_group_name_H-M   'P 1'
#
loop_
_entity.id
_entity.type
_entity.pdbx_description
1 polymer ?
#
loop_
_entity_poly.entity_id
_entity_poly.type
_entity_poly.pdbx_seq_one_letter_code
_entity_poly.pdbx_strand_id
1 'polypeptide(L)' 'MSQRNRKLIGAFLLVISIAGWAVLGTWGYLLLPEGLPGLVLIIYFIFAGMGWTIPAMILIRWMAKPNPLPQR' A
#
# COMPACT_ATOMS: atom_id res chain seq x y z
N MET A 1 6.10 14.46 -17.47
CA MET A 1 6.42 13.01 -17.52
C MET A 1 5.56 12.33 -18.57
N SER A 2 6.13 11.45 -19.38
CA SER A 2 5.34 10.57 -20.24
C SER A 2 4.53 9.58 -19.40
N GLN A 3 3.40 9.10 -19.92
CA GLN A 3 2.55 8.12 -19.23
C GLN A 3 3.36 6.86 -18.87
N ARG A 4 4.15 6.35 -19.81
CA ARG A 4 5.04 5.18 -19.63
C ARG A 4 5.97 5.34 -18.43
N ASN A 5 6.62 6.49 -18.28
CA ASN A 5 7.52 6.73 -17.14
C ASN A 5 6.76 6.76 -15.82
N ARG A 6 5.53 7.31 -15.80
CA ARG A 6 4.70 7.34 -14.59
C ARG A 6 4.28 5.95 -14.14
N LYS A 7 3.96 5.05 -15.08
CA LYS A 7 3.68 3.64 -14.78
C LYS A 7 4.92 2.90 -14.25
N LEU A 8 6.09 3.14 -14.82
CA LEU A 8 7.34 2.53 -14.35
C LEU A 8 7.67 2.95 -12.91
N ILE A 9 7.68 4.25 -12.64
CA ILE A 9 7.93 4.77 -11.29
C ILE A 9 6.86 4.28 -10.32
N GLY A 10 5.59 4.33 -10.72
CA GLY A 10 4.49 3.89 -9.87
C GLY A 10 4.54 2.39 -9.54
N ALA A 11 5.06 1.53 -10.44
CA ALA A 11 5.28 0.12 -10.14
C ALA A 11 6.31 -0.08 -9.02
N PHE A 12 7.44 0.63 -9.05
CA PHE A 12 8.42 0.60 -7.96
C PHE A 12 7.85 1.16 -6.66
N LEU A 13 7.12 2.28 -6.72
CA LEU A 13 6.46 2.87 -5.56
C LEU A 13 5.44 1.91 -4.92
N LEU A 14 4.72 1.13 -5.72
CA LEU A 14 3.80 0.10 -5.21
C LEU A 14 4.55 -0.98 -4.44
N VAL A 15 5.66 -1.50 -4.98
CA VAL A 15 6.47 -2.52 -4.30
C VAL A 15 7.03 -1.96 -2.98
N ILE A 16 7.59 -0.75 -3.00
CA ILE A 16 8.09 -0.08 -1.80
C ILE A 16 6.96 0.13 -0.78
N SER A 17 5.78 0.53 -1.24
CA SER A 17 4.61 0.71 -0.37
C SER A 17 4.19 -0.58 0.32
N ILE A 18 4.16 -1.70 -0.41
CA ILE A 18 3.81 -3.01 0.15
C ILE A 18 4.88 -3.47 1.14
N ALA A 19 6.16 -3.34 0.78
CA ALA A 19 7.27 -3.70 1.64
C ALA A 19 7.28 -2.87 2.94
N GLY A 20 7.11 -1.55 2.82
CA GLY A 20 7.01 -0.65 3.98
C GLY A 20 5.82 -1.01 4.87
N TRP A 21 4.66 -1.34 4.29
CA TRP A 21 3.50 -1.77 5.06
C TRP A 21 3.73 -3.11 5.77
N ALA A 22 4.37 -4.07 5.11
CA ALA A 22 4.71 -5.35 5.72
C ALA A 22 5.65 -5.19 6.92
N VAL A 23 6.64 -4.28 6.81
CA VAL A 23 7.53 -3.92 7.92
C VAL A 23 6.74 -3.29 9.07
N LEU A 24 5.86 -2.33 8.78
CA LEU A 24 5.02 -1.68 9.80
C LEU A 24 4.06 -2.67 10.48
N GLY A 25 3.45 -3.58 9.73
CA GLY A 25 2.59 -4.63 10.28
C GLY A 25 3.38 -5.64 11.12
N THR A 26 4.59 -6.00 10.71
CA THR A 26 5.44 -6.87 11.53
C THR A 26 5.87 -6.15 12.81
N TRP A 27 6.32 -4.90 12.69
CA TRP A 27 6.72 -4.09 13.83
C TRP A 27 5.57 -3.88 14.82
N GLY A 28 4.37 -3.58 14.33
CA GLY A 28 3.17 -3.45 15.16
C GLY A 28 2.82 -4.75 15.89
N TYR A 29 2.96 -5.91 15.23
CA TYR A 29 2.73 -7.22 15.86
C TYR A 29 3.76 -7.48 16.98
N LEU A 30 5.03 -7.15 16.76
CA LEU A 30 6.09 -7.33 17.77
C LEU A 30 5.90 -6.46 19.03
N LEU A 31 5.10 -5.39 18.94
CA LEU A 31 4.75 -4.54 20.08
C LEU A 31 3.53 -5.03 20.86
N LEU A 32 2.82 -6.04 20.35
CA LEU A 32 1.64 -6.58 21.04
C LEU A 32 2.07 -7.44 22.24
N PRO A 33 1.37 -7.33 23.39
CA PRO A 33 1.62 -8.19 24.53
C PRO A 33 1.38 -9.67 24.21
N GLU A 34 2.14 -10.54 24.86
CA GLU A 34 1.90 -11.98 24.81
C GLU A 34 0.58 -12.34 25.51
N GLY A 35 -0.06 -13.42 25.05
CA GLY A 35 -1.31 -13.92 25.65
C GLY A 35 -2.59 -13.19 25.22
N LEU A 36 -2.53 -12.33 24.19
CA LEU A 36 -3.72 -11.70 23.64
C LEU A 36 -4.74 -12.74 23.13
N PRO A 37 -6.06 -12.46 23.29
CA PRO A 37 -7.10 -13.33 22.75
C PRO A 37 -6.96 -13.51 21.23
N GLY A 38 -7.20 -14.72 20.73
CA GLY A 38 -7.10 -15.01 19.30
C GLY A 38 -7.96 -14.11 18.41
N LEU A 39 -9.13 -13.67 18.90
CA LEU A 39 -9.99 -12.72 18.17
C LEU A 39 -9.30 -11.37 17.93
N VAL A 40 -8.52 -10.86 18.89
CA VAL A 40 -7.77 -9.61 18.75
C VAL A 40 -6.70 -9.77 17.67
N LEU A 41 -5.99 -10.91 17.67
CA LEU A 41 -4.99 -11.22 16.65
C LEU A 41 -5.63 -11.35 15.26
N ILE A 42 -6.79 -11.98 15.14
CA ILE A 42 -7.52 -12.09 13.87
C ILE A 42 -7.87 -10.70 13.33
N ILE A 43 -8.45 -9.84 14.17
CA ILE A 43 -8.80 -8.46 13.78
C ILE A 43 -7.54 -7.71 13.35
N TYR A 44 -6.46 -7.84 14.12
CA TYR A 44 -5.16 -7.24 13.79
C TYR A 44 -4.68 -7.68 12.40
N PHE A 45 -4.66 -8.98 12.11
CA PHE A 45 -4.18 -9.50 10.84
C PHE A 45 -5.09 -9.17 9.66
N ILE A 46 -6.39 -8.99 9.87
CA ILE A 46 -7.28 -8.47 8.82
C ILE A 46 -6.86 -7.05 8.43
N PHE A 47 -6.69 -6.16 9.41
CA PHE A 47 -6.28 -4.78 9.13
C PHE A 47 -4.84 -4.67 8.63
N ALA A 48 -3.91 -5.44 9.20
CA ALA A 48 -2.52 -5.48 8.73
C ALA A 48 -2.45 -6.07 7.31
N GLY A 49 -3.26 -7.10 7.00
CA GLY A 49 -3.32 -7.73 5.68
C GLY A 49 -4.03 -6.88 4.62
N MET A 50 -4.96 -6.01 5.01
CA MET A 50 -5.72 -5.18 4.07
C MET A 50 -5.25 -3.72 4.01
N GLY A 51 -4.56 -3.20 5.02
CA GLY A 51 -4.28 -1.77 5.14
C GLY A 51 -3.34 -1.21 4.05
N TRP A 52 -2.47 -2.04 3.46
CA TRP A 52 -1.65 -1.65 2.31
C TRP A 52 -2.46 -1.30 1.06
N THR A 53 -3.72 -1.72 0.98
CA THR A 53 -4.58 -1.41 -0.17
C THR A 53 -4.82 0.08 -0.31
N ILE A 54 -4.87 0.83 0.80
CA ILE A 54 -5.10 2.28 0.79
C ILE A 54 -4.00 3.03 0.03
N PRO A 55 -2.71 2.93 0.39
CA PRO A 55 -1.65 3.58 -0.36
C PRO A 55 -1.53 3.04 -1.80
N ALA A 56 -1.80 1.74 -2.01
CA ALA A 56 -1.81 1.16 -3.35
C ALA A 56 -2.88 1.81 -4.26
N MET A 57 -4.11 2.01 -3.76
CA MET A 57 -5.19 2.67 -4.49
C MET A 57 -4.82 4.11 -4.87
N ILE A 58 -4.20 4.87 -3.96
CA ILE A 58 -3.75 6.24 -4.22
C ILE A 58 -2.71 6.26 -5.35
N LEU A 59 -1.72 5.38 -5.29
CA LEU A 59 -0.68 5.26 -6.30
C LEU A 59 -1.25 4.82 -7.66
N ILE A 60 -2.16 3.85 -7.67
CA ILE A 60 -2.82 3.39 -8.89
C ILE A 60 -3.65 4.51 -9.52
N ARG A 61 -4.43 5.26 -8.73
CA ARG A 61 -5.21 6.39 -9.22
C ARG A 61 -4.31 7.46 -9.85
N TRP A 62 -3.16 7.75 -9.24
CA TRP A 62 -2.17 8.65 -9.80
C TRP A 62 -1.57 8.13 -11.11
N MET A 63 -1.23 6.83 -11.18
CA MET A 63 -0.73 6.20 -12.39
C MET A 63 -1.75 6.22 -13.53
N ALA A 64 -3.04 6.03 -13.22
CA ALA A 64 -4.12 5.97 -14.19
C ALA A 64 -4.52 7.32 -14.79
N LYS A 65 -4.21 8.45 -14.12
CA LYS A 65 -4.63 9.80 -14.53
C LYS A 65 -4.24 10.13 -15.99
N PRO A 66 -5.15 10.22 -16.97
CA PRO A 66 -4.79 10.46 -18.37
C PRO A 66 -4.02 11.78 -18.54
N ASN A 67 -3.11 11.82 -19.51
CA ASN A 67 -2.44 13.07 -19.87
C ASN A 67 -3.45 14.00 -20.56
N PRO A 68 -3.41 15.32 -20.31
CA PRO A 68 -4.26 16.26 -21.02
C PRO A 68 -4.06 16.09 -22.52
N LEU A 69 -5.16 15.95 -23.27
CA LEU A 69 -5.08 15.94 -24.73
C LEU A 69 -4.54 17.29 -25.21
N PRO A 70 -3.74 17.34 -26.28
CA PRO A 70 -3.40 18.60 -26.92
C PRO A 70 -4.72 19.29 -27.29
N GLN A 71 -4.97 20.50 -26.75
CA GLN A 71 -6.08 21.32 -27.21
C GLN A 71 -5.77 21.68 -28.67
N ARG A 72 -6.51 21.06 -29.59
CA ARG A 72 -6.48 21.42 -31.02
C ARG A 72 -7.34 22.65 -31.24
#